data_AF-A0A7J6TUF9-F1
#
_entry.id   AF-A0A7J6TUF9-F1
#
_cell.length_a   1.000
_cell.length_b   1.000
_cell.length_c   1.000
_cell.angle_alpha   90.00
_cell.angle_beta   90.00
_cell.angle_gamma   90.00
#
_symmetry.space_group_name_H-M   'P 1'
#
loop_
_entity.id
_entity.type
_entity.pdbx_description
1 polymer ?
#
loop_
_entity_poly.entity_id
_entity_poly.type
_entity_poly.pdbx_seq_one_letter_code
_entity_poly.pdbx_strand_id
1 'polypeptide(L)'
;WWIENVVKLTGDPVAVDAMLCFMAIHDLGKIRDIRIDLSPGICDHDKALLYIIESTPEVLPSYLRLPHFYQKLIHCALSVEFNFGQFLQGENLPTNLLKVKTMLGDEGKDAVAFYLFHIFVDIAGTSGTRTWEGSLTMDQSLYSTFQDGVDCLEMLTTESVDE
;
A
#
# COMPACT_ATOMS: atom_id res chain seq x y z
N TRP A 1 -8.19 -3.58 -17.15
CA TRP A 1 -7.11 -4.54 -17.38
C TRP A 1 -6.20 -4.72 -16.15
N TRP A 2 -5.38 -3.75 -15.73
CA TRP A 2 -4.44 -3.90 -14.58
C TRP A 2 -5.13 -4.33 -13.26
N ILE A 3 -6.19 -3.65 -12.85
CA ILE A 3 -6.95 -4.00 -11.61
C ILE A 3 -7.54 -5.42 -11.67
N GLU A 4 -8.03 -5.82 -12.84
CA GLU A 4 -8.74 -7.09 -13.04
C GLU A 4 -7.79 -8.27 -13.29
N ASN A 5 -6.66 -8.03 -13.97
CA ASN A 5 -5.75 -9.09 -14.44
C ASN A 5 -4.44 -9.14 -13.65
N VAL A 6 -4.00 -8.02 -13.06
CA VAL A 6 -2.75 -7.94 -12.28
C VAL A 6 -3.05 -7.94 -10.79
N VAL A 7 -3.93 -7.04 -10.31
CA VAL A 7 -4.29 -7.00 -8.87
C VAL A 7 -5.40 -8.00 -8.52
N LYS A 8 -6.15 -8.49 -9.53
CA LYS A 8 -7.29 -9.42 -9.41
C LYS A 8 -8.38 -8.99 -8.43
N LEU A 9 -8.40 -7.73 -8.03
CA LEU A 9 -9.30 -7.19 -7.00
C LEU A 9 -10.78 -7.33 -7.37
N THR A 10 -11.12 -7.32 -8.66
CA THR A 10 -12.51 -7.41 -9.12
C THR A 10 -13.02 -8.84 -9.27
N GLY A 11 -12.14 -9.85 -9.23
CA GLY A 11 -12.49 -11.26 -9.38
C GLY A 11 -12.79 -11.98 -8.06
N ASP A 12 -12.39 -11.40 -6.94
CA ASP A 12 -12.59 -11.95 -5.60
C ASP A 12 -13.20 -10.89 -4.67
N PRO A 13 -14.47 -11.05 -4.24
CA PRO A 13 -15.10 -10.13 -3.28
C PRO A 13 -14.31 -9.95 -1.98
N VAL A 14 -13.53 -10.95 -1.58
CA VAL A 14 -12.70 -10.90 -0.37
C VAL A 14 -11.50 -9.97 -0.58
N ALA A 15 -10.97 -9.88 -1.80
CA ALA A 15 -9.90 -8.93 -2.12
C ALA A 15 -10.40 -7.48 -1.98
N VAL A 16 -11.61 -7.19 -2.48
CA VAL A 16 -12.23 -5.85 -2.33
C VAL A 16 -12.41 -5.51 -0.85
N ASP A 17 -12.97 -6.44 -0.08
CA ASP A 17 -13.16 -6.28 1.38
C ASP A 17 -11.82 -6.04 2.10
N ALA A 18 -10.77 -6.78 1.74
CA ALA A 18 -9.43 -6.58 2.28
C ALA A 18 -8.86 -5.20 1.95
N MET A 19 -9.01 -4.71 0.72
CA MET A 19 -8.55 -3.38 0.32
C MET A 19 -9.35 -2.27 1.01
N LEU A 20 -10.68 -2.42 1.13
CA LEU A 20 -11.51 -1.47 1.88
C LEU A 20 -11.12 -1.43 3.36
N CYS A 21 -10.88 -2.61 3.96
CA CYS A 21 -10.37 -2.72 5.31
C CYS A 21 -9.02 -2.00 5.43
N PHE A 22 -8.10 -2.23 4.48
CA PHE A 22 -6.79 -1.59 4.50
C PHE A 22 -6.89 -0.07 4.41
N MET A 23 -7.65 0.45 3.45
CA MET A 23 -7.90 1.89 3.31
C MET A 23 -8.54 2.51 4.56
N ALA A 24 -9.40 1.78 5.28
CA ALA A 24 -9.99 2.26 6.52
C ALA A 24 -8.99 2.37 7.68
N ILE A 25 -7.95 1.51 7.70
CA ILE A 25 -7.01 1.42 8.83
C ILE A 25 -5.63 2.04 8.56
N HIS A 26 -5.21 2.19 7.29
CA HIS A 26 -3.82 2.53 6.93
C HIS A 26 -3.34 3.84 7.57
N ASP A 27 -4.26 4.78 7.81
CA ASP A 27 -3.97 6.09 8.39
C ASP A 27 -4.23 6.19 9.90
N LEU A 28 -4.61 5.10 10.58
CA LEU A 28 -4.80 5.13 12.05
C LEU A 28 -3.52 5.52 12.77
N GLY A 29 -2.36 5.13 12.22
CA GLY A 29 -1.05 5.55 12.69
C GLY A 29 -0.87 7.08 12.69
N LYS A 30 -1.63 7.85 11.90
CA LYS A 30 -1.60 9.33 11.90
C LYS A 30 -2.38 9.94 13.06
N ILE A 31 -3.31 9.20 13.69
CA ILE A 31 -4.13 9.67 14.80
C ILE A 31 -3.29 9.67 16.09
N ARG A 32 -3.03 10.86 16.63
CA ARG A 32 -2.13 11.05 17.77
C ARG A 32 -2.57 10.27 19.01
N ASP A 33 -3.86 10.34 19.35
CA ASP A 33 -4.37 9.73 20.57
C ASP A 33 -4.29 8.19 20.50
N ILE A 34 -4.54 7.62 19.30
CA ILE A 34 -4.30 6.18 19.02
C ILE A 34 -2.83 5.83 19.24
N ARG A 35 -1.88 6.64 18.74
CA ARG A 35 -0.45 6.35 18.94
C ARG A 35 -0.02 6.41 20.39
N ILE A 36 -0.56 7.37 21.16
CA ILE A 36 -0.26 7.51 22.58
C ILE A 36 -0.71 6.27 23.35
N ASP A 37 -1.91 5.77 23.04
CA ASP A 37 -2.52 4.67 23.79
C ASP A 37 -2.02 3.29 23.34
N LEU A 38 -1.77 3.10 22.04
CA LEU A 38 -1.54 1.76 21.44
C LEU A 38 -0.14 1.54 20.88
N SER A 39 0.65 2.58 20.63
CA SER A 39 2.02 2.47 20.10
C SER A 39 2.97 3.50 20.73
N PRO A 40 3.07 3.56 22.08
CA PRO A 40 3.77 4.65 22.76
C PRO A 40 5.26 4.67 22.40
N GLY A 41 5.77 5.85 22.04
CA GLY A 41 7.18 6.06 21.68
C GLY A 41 7.52 5.83 20.22
N ILE A 42 6.57 5.37 19.39
CA ILE A 42 6.77 5.25 17.94
C ILE A 42 6.28 6.53 17.25
N CYS A 43 7.22 7.27 16.65
CA CYS A 43 6.93 8.53 15.98
C CYS A 43 6.44 8.36 14.54
N ASP A 44 6.94 7.34 13.86
CA ASP A 44 6.60 7.06 12.46
C ASP A 44 5.21 6.42 12.37
N HIS A 45 4.36 6.95 11.51
CA HIS A 45 2.94 6.57 11.47
C HIS A 45 2.73 5.15 10.93
N ASP A 46 3.48 4.74 9.92
CA ASP A 46 3.35 3.41 9.32
C ASP A 46 3.88 2.36 10.30
N LYS A 47 5.02 2.63 10.96
CA LYS A 47 5.57 1.78 12.03
C LYS A 47 4.64 1.70 13.24
N ALA A 48 3.93 2.79 13.57
CA ALA A 48 2.96 2.78 14.65
C ALA A 48 1.80 1.82 14.34
N LEU A 49 1.24 1.88 13.13
CA LEU A 49 0.19 0.94 12.72
C LEU A 49 0.70 -0.50 12.65
N LEU A 50 1.90 -0.72 12.12
CA LEU A 50 2.52 -2.04 12.09
C LEU A 50 2.66 -2.63 13.50
N TYR A 51 3.13 -1.83 14.45
CA TYR A 51 3.22 -2.22 15.86
C TYR A 51 1.86 -2.58 16.46
N ILE A 52 0.80 -1.83 16.13
CA ILE A 52 -0.58 -2.12 16.60
C ILE A 52 -1.06 -3.47 16.06
N ILE A 53 -0.83 -3.74 14.77
CA ILE A 53 -1.18 -5.02 14.13
C ILE A 53 -0.43 -6.19 14.79
N GLU A 54 0.84 -6.00 15.13
CA GLU A 54 1.67 -7.06 15.72
C GLU A 54 1.42 -7.28 17.22
N SER A 55 1.12 -6.21 17.96
CA SER A 55 1.05 -6.24 19.43
C SER A 55 -0.37 -6.38 19.97
N THR A 56 -1.35 -5.74 19.31
CA THR A 56 -2.72 -5.62 19.82
C THR A 56 -3.74 -5.64 18.67
N PRO A 57 -3.75 -6.68 17.81
CA PRO A 57 -4.63 -6.70 16.65
C PRO A 57 -6.12 -6.72 17.01
N GLU A 58 -6.51 -6.99 18.27
CA GLU A 58 -7.92 -7.04 18.70
C GLU A 58 -8.63 -5.70 18.56
N VAL A 59 -7.89 -4.57 18.52
CA VAL A 59 -8.43 -3.23 18.29
C VAL A 59 -8.78 -2.99 16.82
N LEU A 60 -8.39 -3.89 15.92
CA LEU A 60 -8.64 -3.84 14.48
C LEU A 60 -9.54 -5.02 14.04
N PRO A 61 -10.82 -5.06 14.47
CA PRO A 61 -11.69 -6.22 14.24
C PRO A 61 -11.91 -6.51 12.75
N SER A 62 -11.95 -5.48 11.91
CA SER A 62 -12.06 -5.64 10.45
C SER A 62 -10.84 -6.36 9.86
N TYR A 63 -9.64 -6.07 10.35
CA TYR A 63 -8.39 -6.73 9.93
C TYR A 63 -8.36 -8.19 10.38
N LEU A 64 -8.68 -8.44 11.66
CA LEU A 64 -8.67 -9.80 12.23
C LEU A 64 -9.63 -10.76 11.52
N ARG A 65 -10.74 -10.26 10.98
CA ARG A 65 -11.70 -11.07 10.22
C ARG A 65 -11.15 -11.53 8.87
N LEU A 66 -10.20 -10.82 8.29
CA LEU A 66 -9.68 -11.14 6.96
C LEU A 66 -8.96 -12.50 6.96
N PRO A 67 -8.97 -13.25 5.85
CA PRO A 67 -8.13 -14.43 5.70
C PRO A 67 -6.65 -14.09 5.89
N HIS A 68 -5.88 -15.04 6.44
CA HIS A 68 -4.45 -14.86 6.73
C HIS A 68 -3.64 -14.37 5.53
N PHE A 69 -4.00 -14.80 4.32
CA PHE A 69 -3.40 -14.31 3.08
C PHE A 69 -3.47 -12.77 2.96
N TYR A 70 -4.66 -12.18 3.14
CA TYR A 70 -4.84 -10.71 3.05
C TYR A 70 -4.26 -9.98 4.25
N GLN A 71 -4.29 -10.58 5.43
CA GLN A 71 -3.59 -10.05 6.61
C GLN A 71 -2.09 -9.89 6.32
N LYS A 72 -1.49 -10.89 5.65
CA LYS A 72 -0.09 -10.85 5.20
C LYS A 72 0.13 -9.74 4.17
N LEU A 73 -0.71 -9.63 3.13
CA LEU A 73 -0.57 -8.57 2.12
C LEU A 73 -0.60 -7.16 2.73
N ILE A 74 -1.49 -6.92 3.69
CA ILE A 74 -1.57 -5.64 4.41
C ILE A 74 -0.31 -5.40 5.25
N HIS A 75 0.17 -6.40 5.98
CA HIS A 75 1.40 -6.32 6.76
C HIS A 75 2.62 -6.01 5.87
N CYS A 76 2.73 -6.69 4.72
CA CYS A 76 3.76 -6.44 3.73
C CYS A 76 3.67 -5.01 3.17
N ALA A 77 2.48 -4.54 2.80
CA ALA A 77 2.26 -3.20 2.29
C ALA A 77 2.70 -2.10 3.28
N LEU A 78 2.46 -2.30 4.58
CA LEU A 78 2.87 -1.37 5.64
C LEU A 78 4.37 -1.42 5.96
N SER A 79 5.03 -2.55 5.68
CA SER A 79 6.46 -2.75 5.98
C SER A 79 7.39 -2.17 4.92
N VAL A 80 6.84 -1.77 3.76
CA VAL A 80 7.63 -1.32 2.61
C VAL A 80 7.97 0.17 2.74
N GLU A 81 9.23 0.46 3.04
CA GLU A 81 9.77 1.83 3.05
C GLU A 81 10.08 2.32 1.62
N PHE A 82 9.02 2.58 0.83
CA PHE A 82 9.13 3.08 -0.54
C PHE A 82 8.09 4.15 -0.83
N ASN A 83 8.51 5.37 -1.14
CA ASN A 83 7.57 6.43 -1.53
C ASN A 83 7.41 6.46 -3.06
N PHE A 84 6.21 6.14 -3.55
CA PHE A 84 5.92 6.12 -4.99
C PHE A 84 5.92 7.53 -5.61
N GLY A 85 5.52 8.56 -4.88
CA GLY A 85 5.59 9.94 -5.37
C GLY A 85 7.03 10.41 -5.61
N GLN A 86 7.91 10.12 -4.64
CA GLN A 86 9.35 10.39 -4.77
C GLN A 86 9.97 9.56 -5.90
N PHE A 87 9.50 8.33 -6.13
CA PHE A 87 9.91 7.53 -7.28
C PHE A 87 9.59 8.22 -8.60
N LEU A 88 8.34 8.66 -8.79
CA LEU A 88 7.91 9.36 -10.01
C LEU A 88 8.70 10.66 -10.27
N GLN A 89 9.15 11.32 -9.20
CA GLN A 89 9.93 12.55 -9.26
C GLN A 89 11.45 12.31 -9.38
N GLY A 90 11.91 11.05 -9.33
CA GLY A 90 13.33 10.71 -9.36
C GLY A 90 14.08 11.05 -8.06
N GLU A 91 13.37 11.25 -6.95
CA GLU A 91 13.92 11.60 -5.64
C GLU A 91 14.25 10.38 -4.77
N ASN A 92 13.75 9.19 -5.14
CA ASN A 92 14.08 7.96 -4.40
C ASN A 92 15.56 7.59 -4.54
N LEU A 93 16.16 7.18 -3.42
CA LEU A 93 17.49 6.60 -3.44
C LEU A 93 17.44 5.21 -4.08
N PRO A 94 18.53 4.73 -4.72
CA PRO A 94 18.59 3.38 -5.25
C PRO A 94 18.23 2.29 -4.23
N THR A 95 18.57 2.52 -2.94
CA THR A 95 18.23 1.60 -1.84
C THR A 95 16.72 1.43 -1.63
N ASN A 96 15.89 2.44 -1.94
CA ASN A 96 14.44 2.32 -1.84
C ASN A 96 13.89 1.35 -2.89
N LEU A 97 14.47 1.29 -4.09
CA LEU A 97 14.09 0.33 -5.14
C LEU A 97 14.40 -1.10 -4.75
N LEU A 98 15.49 -1.32 -4.00
CA LEU A 98 15.83 -2.65 -3.49
C LEU A 98 14.75 -3.19 -2.55
N LYS A 99 14.04 -2.33 -1.80
CA LYS A 99 12.94 -2.74 -0.91
C LYS A 99 11.76 -3.31 -1.69
N VAL A 100 11.38 -2.65 -2.79
CA VAL A 100 10.32 -3.15 -3.68
C VAL A 100 10.76 -4.45 -4.37
N LYS A 101 12.03 -4.55 -4.79
CA LYS A 101 12.60 -5.78 -5.34
C LYS A 101 12.63 -6.93 -4.33
N THR A 102 12.94 -6.65 -3.07
CA THR A 102 12.93 -7.63 -1.98
C THR A 102 11.52 -8.12 -1.69
N MET A 103 10.55 -7.19 -1.60
CA MET A 103 9.13 -7.52 -1.45
C MET A 103 8.65 -8.44 -2.57
N LEU A 104 9.03 -8.16 -3.81
CA LEU A 104 8.71 -9.03 -4.94
C LEU A 104 9.29 -10.44 -4.79
N GLY A 105 10.54 -10.56 -4.33
CA GLY A 105 11.23 -11.84 -4.15
C GLY A 105 10.64 -12.68 -3.02
N ASP A 106 10.36 -12.06 -1.88
CA ASP A 106 9.94 -12.75 -0.66
C ASP A 106 8.43 -13.04 -0.63
N GLU A 107 7.63 -12.07 -1.09
CA GLU A 107 6.17 -12.06 -0.95
C GLU A 107 5.42 -12.25 -2.27
N GLY A 108 6.11 -12.07 -3.39
CA GLY A 108 5.58 -12.32 -4.72
C GLY A 108 4.84 -11.14 -5.34
N LYS A 109 4.37 -11.36 -6.59
CA LYS A 109 3.73 -10.33 -7.42
C LYS A 109 2.43 -9.80 -6.83
N ASP A 110 1.66 -10.65 -6.15
CA ASP A 110 0.37 -10.27 -5.57
C ASP A 110 0.55 -9.21 -4.47
N ALA A 111 1.64 -9.29 -3.69
CA ALA A 111 1.95 -8.31 -2.64
C ALA A 111 2.33 -6.94 -3.22
N VAL A 112 3.17 -6.91 -4.25
CA VAL A 112 3.52 -5.68 -4.96
C VAL A 112 2.29 -5.06 -5.64
N ALA A 113 1.46 -5.88 -6.28
CA ALA A 113 0.22 -5.41 -6.92
C ALA A 113 -0.77 -4.83 -5.91
N PHE A 114 -0.97 -5.50 -4.77
CA PHE A 114 -1.83 -5.01 -3.68
C PHE A 114 -1.32 -3.67 -3.12
N TYR A 115 -0.01 -3.55 -2.89
CA TYR A 115 0.62 -2.32 -2.42
C TYR A 115 0.47 -1.15 -3.40
N LEU A 116 0.76 -1.36 -4.68
CA LEU A 116 0.62 -0.33 -5.72
C LEU A 116 -0.85 0.10 -5.88
N PHE A 117 -1.79 -0.83 -5.76
CA PHE A 117 -3.20 -0.47 -5.83
C PHE A 117 -3.66 0.35 -4.62
N HIS A 118 -3.17 0.06 -3.42
CA HIS A 118 -3.40 0.91 -2.25
C HIS A 118 -2.96 2.36 -2.52
N ILE A 119 -1.74 2.55 -3.05
CA ILE A 119 -1.24 3.90 -3.40
C ILE A 119 -2.16 4.56 -4.42
N PHE A 120 -2.58 3.82 -5.45
CA PHE A 120 -3.49 4.33 -6.47
C PHE A 120 -4.80 4.87 -5.85
N VAL A 121 -5.42 4.11 -4.95
CA VAL A 121 -6.67 4.50 -4.30
C VAL A 121 -6.48 5.67 -3.33
N ASP A 122 -5.37 5.69 -2.59
CA ASP A 122 -5.04 6.79 -1.68
C ASP A 122 -4.88 8.13 -2.44
N ILE A 123 -4.15 8.12 -3.56
CA ILE A 123 -4.01 9.29 -4.43
C ILE A 123 -5.36 9.72 -5.00
N ALA A 124 -6.17 8.76 -5.48
CA ALA A 124 -7.50 9.04 -6.01
C ALA A 124 -8.46 9.63 -4.95
N GLY A 125 -8.25 9.29 -3.67
CA GLY A 125 -9.03 9.73 -2.52
C GLY A 125 -8.52 11.01 -1.83
N THR A 126 -7.37 11.56 -2.24
CA THR A 126 -6.70 12.68 -1.54
C THR A 126 -7.59 13.94 -1.39
N SER A 127 -8.52 14.16 -2.32
CA SER A 127 -9.46 15.30 -2.26
C SER A 127 -10.72 15.06 -1.41
N GLY A 128 -10.82 13.91 -0.73
CA GLY A 128 -12.00 13.51 0.06
C GLY A 128 -12.39 14.47 1.18
N THR A 129 -11.45 15.28 1.68
CA THR A 129 -11.74 16.32 2.70
C THR A 129 -12.47 17.54 2.13
N ARG A 130 -12.45 17.74 0.81
CA ARG A 130 -13.05 18.89 0.13
C ARG A 130 -14.32 18.54 -0.63
N THR A 131 -14.39 17.32 -1.16
CA THR A 131 -15.47 16.85 -2.02
C THR A 131 -15.65 15.35 -1.85
N TRP A 132 -16.90 14.91 -2.00
CA TRP A 132 -17.27 13.49 -1.99
C TRP A 132 -17.13 12.84 -3.37
N GLU A 133 -16.85 13.64 -4.40
CA GLU A 133 -16.54 13.16 -5.74
C GLU A 133 -15.13 12.56 -5.72
N GLY A 134 -15.06 11.22 -5.67
CA GLY A 134 -13.80 10.48 -5.76
C GLY A 134 -13.14 10.66 -7.12
N SER A 135 -11.83 10.42 -7.18
CA SER A 135 -11.03 10.43 -8.42
C SER A 135 -10.81 11.80 -9.08
N LEU A 136 -11.30 12.91 -8.51
CA LEU A 136 -11.01 14.25 -9.05
C LEU A 136 -9.51 14.56 -9.09
N THR A 137 -8.74 13.95 -8.19
CA THR A 137 -7.27 14.06 -8.18
C THR A 137 -6.63 13.14 -9.21
N MET A 138 -7.21 11.97 -9.46
CA MET A 138 -6.70 11.00 -10.44
C MET A 138 -7.26 11.33 -11.83
N ASP A 139 -6.73 12.40 -12.43
CA ASP A 139 -7.02 12.76 -13.82
C ASP A 139 -6.18 11.95 -14.82
N GLN A 140 -6.42 12.17 -16.12
CA GLN A 140 -5.70 11.45 -17.18
C GLN A 140 -4.18 11.68 -17.14
N SER A 141 -3.74 12.89 -16.76
CA SER A 141 -2.31 13.22 -16.71
C SER A 141 -1.62 12.49 -15.57
N LEU A 142 -2.23 12.50 -14.38
CA LEU A 142 -1.71 11.80 -13.21
C LEU A 142 -1.75 10.30 -13.41
N TYR A 143 -2.84 9.78 -13.99
CA TYR A 143 -2.96 8.36 -14.35
C TYR A 143 -1.85 7.92 -15.32
N SER A 144 -1.57 8.71 -16.37
CA SER A 144 -0.48 8.39 -17.31
C SER A 144 0.87 8.31 -16.60
N THR A 145 1.15 9.28 -15.72
CA THR A 145 2.39 9.30 -14.94
C THR A 145 2.48 8.12 -13.98
N PHE A 146 1.36 7.76 -13.35
CA PHE A 146 1.28 6.60 -12.47
C PHE A 146 1.54 5.31 -13.25
N GLN A 147 0.97 5.17 -14.44
CA GLN A 147 1.17 4.03 -15.32
C GLN A 147 2.64 3.90 -15.74
N ASP A 148 3.28 5.01 -16.14
CA ASP A 148 4.72 5.01 -16.47
C ASP A 148 5.56 4.50 -15.28
N GLY A 149 5.20 4.88 -14.05
CA GLY A 149 5.84 4.39 -12.83
C GLY A 149 5.65 2.89 -12.60
N VAL A 150 4.44 2.39 -12.80
CA VAL A 150 4.15 0.95 -12.70
C VAL A 150 4.92 0.16 -13.75
N ASP A 151 4.93 0.61 -15.01
CA ASP A 151 5.64 -0.04 -16.11
C ASP A 151 7.16 -0.08 -15.83
N CYS A 152 7.73 1.01 -15.29
CA CYS A 152 9.13 1.05 -14.84
C CYS A 152 9.41 0.03 -13.72
N LEU A 153 8.50 -0.10 -12.74
CA LEU A 153 8.65 -1.08 -11.67
C LEU A 153 8.50 -2.52 -12.18
N GLU A 154 7.63 -2.76 -13.17
CA GLU A 154 7.53 -4.06 -13.81
C GLU A 154 8.84 -4.46 -14.52
N MET A 155 9.55 -3.51 -15.16
CA MET A 155 10.88 -3.78 -15.72
C MET A 155 11.88 -4.23 -14.65
N LEU A 156 11.85 -3.59 -13.47
CA LEU A 156 12.68 -3.97 -12.32
C LEU A 156 12.37 -5.41 -11.83
N THR A 157 11.13 -5.86 -12.02
CA THR A 157 10.69 -7.23 -11.67
C THR A 157 11.14 -8.29 -12.66
N THR A 158 11.42 -7.90 -13.92
CA THR A 158 11.83 -8.81 -14.98
C THR A 158 13.35 -8.99 -15.12
N GLU A 159 14.14 -8.03 -14.64
CA GLU A 159 15.60 -8.12 -14.69
C GLU A 159 16.15 -8.88 -13.47
N SER A 160 16.76 -10.04 -13.73
CA SER A 160 17.48 -10.85 -12.75
C SER A 160 18.54 -10.01 -12.05
N VAL A 161 18.67 -10.17 -10.73
CA VAL A 161 19.92 -9.82 -10.06
C VAL A 161 20.90 -10.90 -10.51
N ASP A 162 21.68 -10.63 -11.55
CA ASP A 162 22.86 -11.46 -11.81
C ASP A 162 23.80 -11.28 -10.61
N GLU A 163 24.20 -12.42 -10.01
CA GLU A 163 25.06 -12.54 -8.83
C GLU A 163 26.41 -11.82 -8.98
#